data_AF-H4F1Q7-F1
#
_entry.id   AF-H4F1Q7-F1
#
_cell.length_a   1.000
_cell.length_b   1.000
_cell.length_c   1.000
_cell.angle_alpha   90.00
_cell.angle_beta   90.00
_cell.angle_gamma   90.00
#
_symmetry.space_group_name_H-M   'P 1'
#
loop_
_entity.id
_entity.type
_entity.pdbx_description
1 polymer ?
#
loop_
_entity_poly.entity_id
_entity_poly.type
_entity_poly.pdbx_seq_one_letter_code
_entity_poly.pdbx_strand_id
1 'polypeptide(L)'
;MTIQTMTPQTSPIQTRPIPAQPTRTEMLPGANHRRHLPASRARLAVAIVSAALAACTTSATAQMAFSPACTAFTALAVALPQNAIVLSKHPVPHPAGDATVFSINGLNNYVVPAGSNSCVIAAPDANDVYCFQARNDLTITHVGIAAIVNPGGLTACQ
;
A
#
# COMPACT_ATOMS: atom_id res chain seq x y z
N MET A 1 36.44 -28.35 11.88
CA MET A 1 35.12 -27.71 11.69
C MET A 1 34.78 -27.77 10.22
N THR A 2 33.79 -28.57 9.86
CA THR A 2 33.46 -28.91 8.47
C THR A 2 32.35 -27.97 7.99
N ILE A 3 32.59 -27.23 6.91
CA ILE A 3 31.66 -26.26 6.33
C ILE A 3 30.71 -27.01 5.38
N GLN A 4 29.41 -27.02 5.67
CA GLN A 4 28.39 -27.52 4.74
C GLN A 4 27.93 -26.38 3.83
N THR A 5 28.16 -26.53 2.53
CA THR A 5 27.59 -25.72 1.45
C THR A 5 26.12 -26.10 1.24
N MET A 6 25.20 -25.15 1.46
CA MET A 6 23.78 -25.29 1.12
C MET A 6 23.51 -24.69 -0.28
N THR A 7 22.97 -25.50 -1.19
CA THR A 7 22.49 -25.09 -2.52
C THR A 7 20.99 -24.72 -2.46
N PRO A 8 20.53 -23.65 -3.15
CA PRO A 8 19.11 -23.32 -3.22
C PRO A 8 18.37 -24.22 -4.23
N GLN A 9 17.23 -24.79 -3.80
CA GLN A 9 16.33 -25.58 -4.64
C GLN A 9 15.41 -24.67 -5.48
N THR A 10 15.38 -24.90 -6.79
CA THR A 10 14.49 -24.26 -7.76
C THR A 10 13.16 -25.02 -7.82
N SER A 11 12.04 -24.33 -7.63
CA SER A 11 10.68 -24.90 -7.73
C SER A 11 10.15 -24.82 -9.17
N PRO A 12 9.54 -25.88 -9.75
CA PRO A 12 9.08 -25.84 -11.13
C PRO A 12 7.70 -25.17 -11.29
N ILE A 13 7.61 -24.28 -12.28
CA ILE A 13 6.39 -23.63 -12.75
C ILE A 13 5.49 -24.67 -13.43
N GLN A 14 4.25 -24.83 -12.95
CA GLN A 14 3.24 -25.70 -13.56
C GLN A 14 2.36 -24.91 -14.54
N THR A 15 2.63 -25.07 -15.83
CA THR A 15 1.87 -24.49 -16.94
C THR A 15 0.62 -25.32 -17.21
N ARG A 16 -0.58 -24.75 -17.03
CA ARG A 16 -1.85 -25.40 -17.41
C ARG A 16 -2.27 -24.94 -18.81
N PRO A 17 -2.51 -25.84 -19.79
CA PRO A 17 -3.05 -25.47 -21.10
C PRO A 17 -4.56 -25.21 -21.03
N ILE A 18 -5.05 -24.16 -21.69
CA ILE A 18 -6.49 -23.94 -21.94
C ILE A 18 -6.75 -24.19 -23.44
N PRO A 19 -7.67 -25.10 -23.81
CA PRO A 19 -7.94 -25.49 -25.18
C PRO A 19 -8.83 -24.52 -25.96
N ALA A 20 -8.77 -24.69 -27.28
CA ALA A 20 -9.17 -23.81 -28.35
C ALA A 20 -10.68 -23.51 -28.49
N GLN A 21 -10.90 -22.35 -29.11
CA GLN A 21 -12.15 -21.73 -29.56
C GLN A 21 -12.83 -22.52 -30.70
N PRO A 22 -14.17 -22.67 -30.71
CA PRO A 22 -14.89 -23.08 -31.91
C PRO A 22 -15.41 -21.88 -32.72
N THR A 23 -15.38 -22.13 -34.02
CA THR A 23 -15.55 -21.23 -35.16
C THR A 23 -17.02 -20.98 -35.51
N ARG A 24 -17.35 -19.71 -35.77
CA ARG A 24 -18.29 -19.14 -36.77
C ARG A 24 -19.51 -19.98 -37.20
N THR A 25 -20.71 -19.43 -36.98
CA THR A 25 -21.89 -19.72 -37.81
C THR A 25 -22.65 -18.43 -38.11
N GLU A 26 -22.61 -18.05 -39.39
CA GLU A 26 -23.65 -17.46 -40.26
C GLU A 26 -24.80 -16.63 -39.62
N MET A 27 -24.87 -15.34 -39.96
CA MET A 27 -25.79 -14.71 -40.96
C MET A 27 -27.25 -14.49 -40.48
N LEU A 28 -27.61 -13.22 -40.28
CA LEU A 28 -28.96 -12.62 -40.34
C LEU A 28 -29.59 -12.83 -41.76
N PRO A 29 -30.92 -12.72 -42.04
CA PRO A 29 -31.91 -11.77 -41.45
C PRO A 29 -33.37 -12.29 -41.36
N GLY A 30 -34.33 -11.46 -40.89
CA GLY A 30 -35.76 -11.66 -41.19
C GLY A 30 -36.75 -11.07 -40.18
N ALA A 31 -37.51 -10.07 -40.61
CA ALA A 31 -38.49 -9.31 -39.83
C ALA A 31 -39.94 -9.84 -39.92
N ASN A 32 -40.77 -9.45 -38.93
CA ASN A 32 -42.24 -9.38 -38.92
C ASN A 32 -43.01 -10.73 -38.96
N HIS A 33 -44.07 -11.00 -38.19
CA HIS A 33 -45.19 -10.15 -37.78
C HIS A 33 -46.13 -10.92 -36.79
N ARG A 34 -46.93 -10.15 -36.02
CA ARG A 34 -48.24 -10.46 -35.39
C ARG A 34 -48.31 -11.21 -34.03
N ARG A 35 -48.52 -10.37 -33.01
CA ARG A 35 -49.61 -10.34 -31.99
C ARG A 35 -50.09 -11.68 -31.41
N HIS A 36 -49.91 -11.84 -30.09
CA HIS A 36 -50.97 -12.19 -29.12
C HIS A 36 -50.47 -11.88 -27.69
N LEU A 37 -51.13 -10.95 -26.99
CA LEU A 37 -51.14 -10.83 -25.53
C LEU A 37 -52.36 -11.61 -24.99
N PRO A 38 -52.52 -11.90 -23.68
CA PRO A 38 -51.60 -11.70 -22.54
C PRO A 38 -51.43 -12.97 -21.68
N ALA A 39 -50.26 -13.18 -21.07
CA ALA A 39 -50.17 -14.10 -19.95
C ALA A 39 -49.04 -13.68 -19.01
N SER A 40 -49.43 -13.44 -17.76
CA SER A 40 -48.60 -13.19 -16.59
C SER A 40 -47.23 -13.86 -16.65
N ARG A 41 -46.19 -13.03 -16.55
CA ARG A 41 -44.92 -13.34 -15.88
C ARG A 41 -44.16 -12.04 -15.74
N ALA A 42 -44.16 -11.53 -14.50
CA ALA A 42 -43.27 -10.49 -14.04
C ALA A 42 -41.84 -10.83 -14.51
N ARG A 43 -41.25 -9.94 -15.33
CA ARG A 43 -39.86 -10.04 -15.75
C ARG A 43 -39.17 -8.75 -15.33
N LEU A 44 -38.47 -8.87 -14.20
CA LEU A 44 -37.21 -8.22 -13.84
C LEU A 44 -36.81 -7.05 -14.76
N ALA A 45 -37.04 -5.82 -14.30
CA ALA A 45 -36.30 -4.67 -14.78
C ALA A 45 -35.05 -4.54 -13.91
N VAL A 46 -33.90 -4.87 -14.50
CA VAL A 46 -32.57 -4.68 -13.94
C VAL A 46 -32.34 -3.18 -13.77
N ALA A 47 -32.43 -2.69 -12.54
CA ALA A 47 -31.91 -1.38 -12.20
C ALA A 47 -30.37 -1.49 -12.18
N ILE A 48 -29.74 -0.86 -13.16
CA ILE A 48 -28.29 -0.70 -13.21
C ILE A 48 -27.91 0.20 -12.03
N VAL A 49 -27.45 -0.42 -10.94
CA VAL A 49 -26.78 0.32 -9.86
C VAL A 49 -25.40 0.67 -10.39
N SER A 50 -25.28 1.88 -10.94
CA SER A 50 -23.98 2.52 -11.16
C SER A 50 -23.35 2.76 -9.79
N ALA A 51 -22.66 1.76 -9.26
CA ALA A 51 -21.83 1.91 -8.07
C ALA A 51 -20.66 2.82 -8.46
N ALA A 52 -20.80 4.11 -8.23
CA ALA A 52 -19.66 5.01 -8.18
C ALA A 52 -18.80 4.57 -7.00
N LEU A 53 -17.75 3.78 -7.26
CA LEU A 53 -16.67 3.61 -6.31
C LEU A 53 -16.00 4.98 -6.17
N ALA A 54 -16.44 5.76 -5.18
CA ALA A 54 -15.64 6.85 -4.66
C ALA A 54 -14.30 6.21 -4.23
N ALA A 55 -13.26 6.43 -5.03
CA ALA A 55 -11.90 6.08 -4.66
C ALA A 55 -11.53 6.96 -3.46
N CYS A 56 -11.83 6.48 -2.26
CA CYS A 56 -11.23 7.01 -1.06
C CYS A 56 -9.72 6.85 -1.23
N THR A 57 -9.01 7.95 -1.47
CA THR A 57 -7.56 8.01 -1.38
C THR A 57 -7.18 7.87 0.10
N THR A 58 -7.27 6.65 0.62
CA THR A 58 -6.85 6.34 1.98
C THR A 58 -5.33 6.53 2.02
N SER A 59 -4.89 7.63 2.63
CA SER A 59 -3.47 7.78 2.99
C SER A 59 -3.06 6.56 3.79
N ALA A 60 -2.06 5.82 3.30
CA ALA A 60 -1.50 4.71 4.03
C ALA A 60 -0.90 5.26 5.32
N THR A 61 -1.38 4.77 6.46
CA THR A 61 -0.87 5.12 7.79
C THR A 61 -0.58 3.84 8.54
N ALA A 62 0.51 3.85 9.32
CA ALA A 62 0.90 2.72 10.12
C ALA A 62 1.73 3.17 11.34
N GLN A 63 2.01 2.22 12.23
CA GLN A 63 2.81 2.42 13.42
C GLN A 63 3.96 1.43 13.41
N MET A 64 5.18 1.95 13.55
CA MET A 64 6.40 1.17 13.61
C MET A 64 6.80 0.99 15.07
N ALA A 65 6.65 -0.23 15.58
CA ALA A 65 7.22 -0.60 16.87
C ALA A 65 8.76 -0.53 16.82
N PHE A 66 9.37 -0.27 17.97
CA PHE A 66 10.83 -0.21 18.07
C PHE A 66 11.46 -1.56 17.72
N SER A 67 12.36 -1.58 16.74
CA SER A 67 13.06 -2.75 16.24
C SER A 67 14.51 -2.39 15.88
N PRO A 68 15.45 -2.48 16.83
CA PRO A 68 16.84 -2.04 16.63
C PRO A 68 17.62 -2.88 15.62
N ALA A 69 17.21 -4.14 15.44
CA ALA A 69 17.74 -5.03 14.42
C ALA A 69 16.87 -5.06 13.14
N CYS A 70 15.87 -4.19 13.04
CA CYS A 70 14.91 -4.12 11.91
C CYS A 70 14.28 -5.48 11.54
N THR A 71 13.94 -6.28 12.56
CA THR A 71 13.24 -7.56 12.39
C THR A 71 11.72 -7.38 12.30
N ALA A 72 11.20 -6.26 12.79
CA ALA A 72 9.83 -5.82 12.61
C ALA A 72 9.83 -4.58 11.72
N PHE A 73 9.09 -4.67 10.62
CA PHE A 73 9.09 -3.64 9.59
C PHE A 73 7.68 -3.37 9.09
N THR A 74 7.51 -2.22 8.45
CA THR A 74 6.23 -1.73 7.95
C THR A 74 6.41 -1.30 6.51
N ALA A 75 5.72 -1.96 5.60
CA ALA A 75 5.64 -1.53 4.22
C ALA A 75 4.71 -0.32 4.11
N LEU A 76 5.13 0.68 3.36
CA LEU A 76 4.31 1.85 3.04
C LEU A 76 4.31 2.06 1.53
N ALA A 77 3.10 2.08 0.96
CA ALA A 77 2.89 2.48 -0.42
C ALA A 77 2.56 3.98 -0.48
N VAL A 78 3.34 4.72 -1.27
CA VAL A 78 3.10 6.12 -1.63
C VAL A 78 2.59 6.15 -3.06
N ALA A 79 1.29 6.34 -3.23
CA ALA A 79 0.64 6.51 -4.52
C ALA A 79 0.25 7.98 -4.70
N LEU A 80 -0.04 8.40 -5.94
CA LEU A 80 -0.58 9.73 -6.18
C LEU A 80 -1.96 9.89 -5.47
N PRO A 81 -2.25 11.08 -4.90
CA PRO A 81 -1.49 12.33 -4.99
C PRO A 81 -0.39 12.52 -3.93
N GLN A 82 -0.16 11.55 -3.04
CA GLN A 82 0.87 11.65 -2.01
C GLN A 82 2.26 11.74 -2.64
N ASN A 83 3.11 12.60 -2.09
CA ASN A 83 4.47 12.87 -2.57
C ASN A 83 5.50 13.00 -1.44
N ALA A 84 5.08 12.75 -0.21
CA ALA A 84 5.91 12.81 0.98
C ALA A 84 5.41 11.83 2.04
N ILE A 85 6.26 11.58 3.03
CA ILE A 85 5.92 10.77 4.19
C ILE A 85 6.17 11.61 5.44
N VAL A 86 5.24 11.58 6.38
CA VAL A 86 5.43 12.13 7.72
C VAL A 86 5.79 11.02 8.69
N LEU A 87 6.83 11.26 9.48
CA LEU A 87 7.25 10.44 10.60
C LEU A 87 6.93 11.18 11.88
N SER A 88 6.29 10.52 12.84
CA SER A 88 5.84 11.14 14.09
C SER A 88 6.17 10.28 15.29
N LYS A 89 6.81 10.86 16.32
CA LYS A 89 7.08 10.18 17.60
C LYS A 89 5.78 9.99 18.36
N HIS A 90 5.60 8.83 18.98
CA HIS A 90 4.44 8.60 19.84
C HIS A 90 4.78 7.86 21.14
N PRO A 91 4.09 8.22 22.24
CA PRO A 91 3.06 9.27 22.35
C PRO A 91 3.62 10.71 22.30
N VAL A 92 2.93 11.65 21.64
CA VAL A 92 3.38 13.06 21.61
C VAL A 92 3.05 13.74 22.96
N PRO A 93 3.92 14.61 23.53
CA PRO A 93 5.18 15.13 22.97
C PRO A 93 6.48 14.49 23.53
N HIS A 94 7.54 14.50 22.71
CA HIS A 94 8.92 14.14 23.04
C HIS A 94 9.92 15.22 22.57
N PRO A 95 10.01 16.36 23.26
CA PRO A 95 10.84 17.49 22.84
C PRO A 95 12.34 17.24 22.96
N ALA A 96 12.78 16.29 23.80
CA ALA A 96 14.20 15.98 24.01
C ALA A 96 14.64 14.65 23.36
N GLY A 97 13.69 13.85 22.86
CA GLY A 97 13.99 12.55 22.28
C GLY A 97 14.23 12.63 20.78
N ASP A 98 15.07 11.77 20.24
CA ASP A 98 15.27 11.47 18.83
C ASP A 98 14.64 10.12 18.49
N ALA A 99 14.14 10.00 17.25
CA ALA A 99 13.69 8.73 16.71
C ALA A 99 14.26 8.53 15.31
N THR A 100 14.96 7.44 15.08
CA THR A 100 15.56 7.09 13.78
C THR A 100 14.75 5.99 13.12
N VAL A 101 14.27 6.26 11.92
CA VAL A 101 13.61 5.29 11.05
C VAL A 101 14.55 4.96 9.90
N PHE A 102 14.81 3.68 9.68
CA PHE A 102 15.58 3.21 8.55
C PHE A 102 14.64 2.80 7.42
N SER A 103 14.91 3.30 6.22
CA SER A 103 14.31 2.88 4.95
C SER A 103 15.15 1.75 4.37
N ILE A 104 14.53 0.60 4.15
CA ILE A 104 15.22 -0.63 3.79
C ILE A 104 15.60 -0.64 2.30
N ASN A 105 14.69 -0.23 1.41
CA ASN A 105 15.00 -0.22 -0.02
C ASN A 105 15.80 1.03 -0.39
N GLY A 106 15.48 2.18 0.20
CA GLY A 106 16.22 3.43 0.01
C GLY A 106 17.60 3.42 0.66
N LEU A 107 17.86 2.53 1.63
CA LEU A 107 19.12 2.44 2.39
C LEU A 107 19.48 3.73 3.15
N ASN A 108 18.46 4.47 3.60
CA ASN A 108 18.60 5.76 4.25
C ASN A 108 18.10 5.72 5.70
N ASN A 109 18.78 6.46 6.57
CA ASN A 109 18.27 6.78 7.90
C ASN A 109 17.56 8.12 7.88
N TYR A 110 16.41 8.19 8.54
CA TYR A 110 15.64 9.41 8.73
C TYR A 110 15.46 9.66 10.22
N VAL A 111 15.99 10.76 10.71
CA VAL A 111 15.89 11.13 12.12
C VAL A 111 14.79 12.16 12.29
N VAL A 112 13.82 11.85 13.16
CA VAL A 112 12.93 12.85 13.77
C VAL A 112 13.72 13.49 14.93
N PRO A 113 14.27 14.70 14.78
CA PRO A 113 15.22 15.23 15.74
C PRO A 113 14.52 15.75 17.01
N ALA A 114 15.29 15.89 18.08
CA ALA A 114 14.89 16.62 19.27
C ALA A 114 14.45 18.04 18.88
N GLY A 115 13.50 18.58 19.63
CA GLY A 115 12.80 19.83 19.31
C GLY A 115 11.62 19.68 18.35
N SER A 116 11.44 18.51 17.71
CA SER A 116 10.24 18.22 16.91
C SER A 116 9.58 16.89 17.27
N ASN A 117 8.26 16.83 17.19
CA ASN A 117 7.51 15.59 17.35
C ASN A 117 7.31 14.84 16.04
N SER A 118 7.49 15.53 14.91
CA SER A 118 7.36 14.96 13.58
C SER A 118 8.32 15.59 12.59
N CYS A 119 8.58 14.90 11.49
CA CYS A 119 9.31 15.46 10.37
C CYS A 119 8.80 14.85 9.07
N VAL A 120 9.13 15.49 7.95
CA VAL A 120 8.73 15.07 6.62
C VAL A 120 9.95 14.58 5.83
N ILE A 121 9.76 13.51 5.06
CA ILE A 121 10.70 13.05 4.05
C ILE A 121 10.05 13.14 2.68
N ALA A 122 10.84 13.44 1.66
CA ALA A 122 10.42 13.19 0.29
C ALA A 122 10.21 11.68 0.13
N ALA A 123 9.23 11.28 -0.68
CA ALA A 123 8.95 9.88 -0.97
C ALA A 123 9.43 9.52 -2.39
N PRO A 124 10.75 9.31 -2.61
CA PRO A 124 11.28 8.96 -3.93
C PRO A 124 10.80 7.58 -4.40
N ASP A 125 10.60 6.66 -3.45
CA ASP A 125 10.19 5.29 -3.72
C ASP A 125 8.71 5.10 -3.37
N ALA A 126 7.93 4.70 -4.38
CA ALA A 126 6.49 4.47 -4.23
C ALA A 126 6.14 3.28 -3.32
N ASN A 127 7.07 2.34 -3.11
CA ASN A 127 6.87 1.17 -2.27
C ASN A 127 8.16 0.86 -1.51
N ASP A 128 8.22 1.29 -0.26
CA ASP A 128 9.37 1.05 0.60
C ASP A 128 8.93 0.44 1.93
N VAL A 129 9.91 -0.08 2.66
CA VAL A 129 9.75 -0.75 3.93
C VAL A 129 10.59 -0.02 4.97
N TYR A 130 9.98 0.26 6.11
CA TYR A 130 10.55 1.09 7.16
C TYR A 130 10.62 0.34 8.48
N CYS A 131 11.63 0.63 9.30
CA CYS A 131 11.75 0.14 10.67
C CYS A 131 12.20 1.27 11.61
N PHE A 132 11.62 1.31 12.81
CA PHE A 132 12.03 2.25 13.87
C PHE A 132 13.23 1.67 14.62
N GLN A 133 14.43 2.09 14.23
CA GLN A 133 15.68 1.42 14.60
C GLN A 133 16.33 1.97 15.88
N ALA A 134 16.32 3.29 16.07
CA ALA A 134 17.02 3.90 17.20
C ALA A 134 16.19 4.98 17.87
N ARG A 135 16.32 5.10 19.19
CA ARG A 135 15.76 6.17 20.02
C ARG A 135 16.67 6.42 21.21
N ASN A 136 16.76 7.67 21.64
CA ASN A 136 17.46 8.03 22.89
C ASN A 136 16.48 8.28 24.06
N ASP A 137 15.18 8.35 23.79
CA ASP A 137 14.10 8.42 24.77
C ASP A 137 13.26 7.13 24.72
N LEU A 138 13.32 6.34 25.79
CA LEU A 138 12.62 5.05 25.89
C LEU A 138 11.09 5.20 25.98
N THR A 139 10.59 6.40 26.27
CA THR A 139 9.16 6.68 26.32
C THR A 139 8.56 6.83 24.91
N ILE A 140 9.39 7.00 23.87
CA ILE A 140 8.96 6.90 22.46
C ILE A 140 8.67 5.44 22.16
N THR A 141 7.42 5.03 22.31
CA THR A 141 7.00 3.63 22.16
C THR A 141 7.00 3.17 20.70
N HIS A 142 6.66 4.06 19.77
CA HIS A 142 6.59 3.79 18.34
C HIS A 142 6.75 5.08 17.52
N VAL A 143 6.98 4.91 16.23
CA VAL A 143 6.92 6.01 15.26
C VAL A 143 5.74 5.77 14.33
N GLY A 144 4.84 6.75 14.25
CA GLY A 144 3.79 6.78 13.24
C GLY A 144 4.39 7.14 11.88
N ILE A 145 3.93 6.47 10.83
CA ILE A 145 4.33 6.72 9.45
C ILE A 145 3.09 6.91 8.61
N ALA A 146 3.06 7.95 7.77
CA ALA A 146 1.93 8.20 6.89
C ALA A 146 2.35 8.83 5.56
N ALA A 147 1.81 8.32 4.45
CA ALA A 147 1.93 8.96 3.15
C ALA A 147 1.01 10.19 3.10
N ILE A 148 1.54 11.34 2.71
CA ILE A 148 0.82 12.61 2.67
C ILE A 148 1.09 13.36 1.36
N VAL A 149 0.20 14.31 1.05
CA VAL A 149 0.53 15.42 0.17
C VAL A 149 1.33 16.42 1.01
N ASN A 150 2.55 16.74 0.62
CA ASN A 150 3.40 17.67 1.36
C ASN A 150 2.71 19.05 1.47
N PRO A 151 2.29 19.48 2.66
CA PRO A 151 1.60 20.75 2.84
C PRO A 151 2.54 21.96 2.74
N GLY A 152 3.86 21.72 2.71
CA GLY A 152 4.87 22.76 2.95
C GLY A 152 4.96 23.13 4.43
N GLY A 153 6.10 23.67 4.85
CA GLY A 153 6.29 24.19 6.21
C GLY A 153 6.51 23.16 7.32
N LEU A 154 6.49 21.85 7.03
CA LEU A 154 6.95 20.82 7.95
C LEU A 154 8.48 20.73 7.96
N THR A 155 9.05 20.50 9.14
CA THR A 155 10.49 20.28 9.31
C THR A 155 10.91 19.00 8.58
N ALA A 156 11.97 19.07 7.77
CA ALA A 156 12.55 17.89 7.15
C ALA A 156 13.21 16.98 8.20
N CYS A 157 13.17 15.66 7.98
CA CYS A 157 13.97 14.75 8.79
C CYS A 157 15.47 14.97 8.49
N GLN A 158 16.31 14.71 9.50
CA GLN A 158 17.78 14.77 9.36
C GLN A 158 18.34 13.46 8.83
#